data_AF-A0A5P9ERE3-F1
#
_entry.id   AF-A0A5P9ERE3-F1
#
_cell.length_a   1.000
_cell.length_b   1.000
_cell.length_c   1.000
_cell.angle_alpha   90.00
_cell.angle_beta   90.00
_cell.angle_gamma   90.00
#
_symmetry.space_group_name_H-M   'P 1'
#
loop_
_entity.id
_entity.type
_entity.pdbx_description
1 polymer ?
#
loop_
_entity_poly.entity_id
_entity_poly.type
_entity_poly.pdbx_seq_one_letter_code
_entity_poly.pdbx_strand_id
1 'polypeptide(L)'
;MSKLKKIIDLHLQEQRNLNKEFQLTVRAFVSRLIGSIVYKSNQEDIRRNIATSGIAWVESINSDPAMSREVEIEILARKQANSHLKERSDFITTLLWLMSFVGLGSALSFTNTNNDLFPAIVASIALIFAFLGATEKVNSLNSIMENEYIISLLEMCNKSTNRHPLKRTS
;
A
#
# COMPACT_ATOMS: atom_id res chain seq x y z
N MET A 1 -14.42 9.74 -18.18
CA MET A 1 -13.81 8.73 -17.28
C MET A 1 -13.63 7.45 -18.09
N SER A 2 -12.40 6.93 -18.23
CA SER A 2 -12.14 5.77 -19.10
C SER A 2 -12.82 4.50 -18.55
N LYS A 3 -13.15 3.56 -19.45
CA LYS A 3 -13.75 2.27 -19.06
C LYS A 3 -12.80 1.50 -18.14
N LEU A 4 -11.51 1.51 -18.44
CA LEU A 4 -10.47 0.87 -17.63
C LEU A 4 -10.45 1.39 -16.19
N LYS A 5 -10.49 2.71 -15.98
CA LYS A 5 -10.49 3.30 -14.64
C LYS A 5 -11.67 2.84 -13.79
N LYS A 6 -12.86 2.75 -14.40
CA LYS A 6 -14.08 2.29 -13.72
C LYS A 6 -13.99 0.82 -13.30
N ILE A 7 -13.37 0.00 -14.15
CA ILE A 7 -13.13 -1.43 -13.89
C ILE A 7 -12.07 -1.63 -12.80
N ILE A 8 -11.04 -0.79 -12.75
CA ILE A 8 -10.06 -0.78 -11.65
C ILE A 8 -10.71 -0.38 -10.33
N ASP A 9 -11.49 0.70 -10.32
CA ASP A 9 -12.14 1.21 -9.12
C ASP A 9 -13.08 0.16 -8.50
N LEU A 10 -13.84 -0.57 -9.33
CA LEU A 10 -14.69 -1.69 -8.89
C LEU A 10 -13.87 -2.82 -8.25
N HIS A 11 -12.76 -3.22 -8.85
CA HIS A 11 -11.90 -4.27 -8.32
C HIS A 11 -11.26 -3.86 -6.97
N LEU A 12 -10.78 -2.62 -6.86
CA LEU A 12 -10.25 -2.07 -5.62
C LEU A 12 -11.30 -2.02 -4.51
N GLN A 13 -12.55 -1.69 -4.86
CA GLN A 13 -13.66 -1.69 -3.90
C GLN A 13 -13.99 -3.10 -3.40
N GLU A 14 -13.99 -4.10 -4.29
CA GLU A 14 -14.20 -5.50 -3.94
C GLU A 14 -13.10 -6.01 -3.00
N GLN A 15 -11.84 -5.73 -3.31
CA GLN A 15 -10.71 -6.07 -2.43
C GLN A 15 -10.80 -5.39 -1.07
N ARG A 16 -11.13 -4.10 -1.01
CA ARG A 16 -11.29 -3.38 0.25
C ARG A 16 -12.41 -3.96 1.09
N ASN A 17 -13.48 -4.46 0.48
CA ASN A 17 -14.55 -5.16 1.20
C ASN A 17 -14.09 -6.52 1.74
N LEU A 18 -13.33 -7.30 0.96
CA LEU A 18 -12.71 -8.55 1.43
C LEU A 18 -11.70 -8.31 2.57
N ASN A 19 -11.00 -7.17 2.55
CA ASN A 19 -9.96 -6.84 3.51
C ASN A 19 -10.47 -6.09 4.77
N LYS A 20 -11.67 -5.50 4.71
CA LYS A 20 -12.31 -4.80 5.85
C LYS A 20 -12.53 -5.70 7.06
N GLU A 21 -12.74 -6.99 6.84
CA GLU A 21 -12.85 -7.96 7.94
C GLU A 21 -11.53 -8.12 8.74
N PHE A 22 -10.39 -7.68 8.18
CA PHE A 22 -9.07 -7.99 8.70
C PHE A 22 -8.21 -6.78 9.11
N GLN A 23 -8.47 -5.59 8.57
CA GLN A 23 -7.50 -4.49 8.68
C GLN A 23 -7.53 -3.68 9.99
N LEU A 24 -8.60 -3.66 10.77
CA LEU A 24 -8.67 -2.71 11.90
C LEU A 24 -9.40 -3.22 13.16
N THR A 25 -9.63 -4.52 13.32
CA THR A 25 -10.14 -5.04 14.59
C THR A 25 -8.99 -5.20 15.59
N VAL A 26 -9.16 -4.75 16.83
CA VAL A 26 -8.26 -5.04 17.97
C VAL A 26 -7.95 -6.54 18.05
N ARG A 27 -8.93 -7.38 17.69
CA ARG A 27 -8.79 -8.83 17.54
C ARG A 27 -7.72 -9.26 16.53
N ALA A 28 -7.59 -8.57 15.40
CA ALA A 28 -6.56 -8.81 14.39
C ALA A 28 -5.18 -8.34 14.85
N PHE A 29 -5.09 -7.28 15.66
CA PHE A 29 -3.84 -6.85 16.27
C PHE A 29 -3.35 -7.84 17.34
N VAL A 30 -4.24 -8.31 18.20
CA VAL A 30 -3.94 -9.33 19.22
C VAL A 30 -3.57 -10.67 18.57
N SER A 31 -4.26 -11.09 17.51
CA SER A 31 -3.92 -12.33 16.79
C SER A 31 -2.59 -12.25 16.04
N ARG A 32 -2.18 -11.06 15.58
CA ARG A 32 -0.82 -10.79 15.03
C ARG A 32 0.26 -10.95 16.10
N LEU A 33 0.01 -10.49 17.32
CA LEU A 33 0.96 -10.61 18.43
C LEU A 33 1.10 -12.05 18.94
N ILE A 34 0.00 -12.82 18.95
CA ILE A 34 -0.03 -14.19 19.50
C ILE A 34 0.46 -15.24 18.48
N GLY A 35 0.88 -14.84 17.27
CA GLY A 35 1.51 -15.75 16.30
C GLY A 35 0.63 -16.94 15.91
N SER A 36 -0.69 -16.74 15.83
CA SER A 36 -1.64 -17.82 15.60
C SER A 36 -1.50 -18.42 14.20
N ILE A 37 -1.40 -19.75 14.10
CA ILE A 37 -1.46 -20.51 12.84
C ILE A 37 -2.75 -20.18 12.06
N VAL A 38 -3.85 -19.89 12.76
CA VAL A 38 -5.14 -19.48 12.17
C VAL A 38 -5.02 -18.12 11.46
N TYR A 39 -4.22 -17.20 11.98
CA TYR A 39 -3.96 -15.92 11.32
C TYR A 39 -3.21 -16.13 9.99
N LYS A 40 -2.22 -17.03 9.98
CA LYS A 40 -1.47 -17.37 8.75
C LYS A 40 -2.37 -18.03 7.71
N SER A 41 -3.15 -19.03 8.11
CA SER A 41 -4.10 -19.73 7.21
C SER A 41 -5.12 -18.77 6.60
N ASN A 42 -5.76 -17.93 7.41
CA ASN A 42 -6.74 -16.96 6.92
C ASN A 42 -6.10 -15.93 5.97
N GLN A 43 -4.84 -15.53 6.20
CA GLN A 43 -4.13 -14.66 5.25
C GLN A 43 -3.86 -15.36 3.91
N GLU A 44 -3.52 -16.64 3.92
CA GLU A 44 -3.31 -17.40 2.68
C GLU A 44 -4.59 -17.55 1.88
N ASP A 45 -5.72 -17.84 2.54
CA ASP A 45 -7.03 -17.95 1.88
C ASP A 45 -7.46 -16.60 1.26
N ILE A 46 -7.28 -15.50 1.99
CA ILE A 46 -7.56 -14.15 1.46
C ILE A 46 -6.66 -13.84 0.27
N ARG A 47 -5.36 -14.15 0.35
CA ARG A 47 -4.42 -13.95 -0.76
C ARG A 47 -4.84 -14.74 -2.00
N ARG A 48 -5.29 -15.99 -1.83
CA ARG A 48 -5.81 -16.81 -2.93
C ARG A 48 -7.08 -16.22 -3.52
N ASN A 49 -8.03 -15.78 -2.70
CA ASN A 49 -9.27 -15.17 -3.19
C ASN A 49 -9.01 -13.88 -3.97
N ILE A 50 -8.09 -13.03 -3.48
CA ILE A 50 -7.65 -11.82 -4.16
C ILE A 50 -7.01 -12.16 -5.52
N ALA A 51 -6.11 -13.15 -5.56
CA ALA A 51 -5.47 -13.58 -6.79
C ALA A 51 -6.47 -14.14 -7.82
N THR A 52 -7.42 -14.98 -7.38
CA THR A 52 -8.46 -15.54 -8.26
C THR A 52 -9.36 -14.44 -8.83
N SER A 53 -9.78 -13.47 -8.00
CA SER A 53 -10.52 -12.29 -8.46
C SER A 53 -9.69 -11.46 -9.45
N GLY A 54 -8.39 -11.29 -9.19
CA GLY A 54 -7.46 -10.60 -10.09
C GLY A 54 -7.30 -11.28 -11.45
N ILE A 55 -7.29 -12.61 -11.52
CA ILE A 55 -7.21 -13.36 -12.78
C ILE A 55 -8.48 -13.16 -13.61
N ALA A 56 -9.66 -13.34 -13.00
CA ALA A 56 -10.94 -13.13 -13.67
C ALA A 56 -11.07 -11.68 -14.21
N TRP A 57 -10.53 -10.72 -13.47
CA TRP A 57 -10.45 -9.33 -13.89
C TRP A 57 -9.54 -9.13 -15.11
N VAL A 58 -8.34 -9.71 -15.12
CA VAL A 58 -7.41 -9.66 -16.27
C VAL A 58 -8.03 -10.27 -17.53
N GLU A 59 -8.76 -11.38 -17.41
CA GLU A 59 -9.47 -12.01 -18.54
C GLU A 59 -10.51 -11.08 -19.16
N SER A 60 -11.23 -10.31 -18.34
CA SER A 60 -12.21 -9.33 -18.83
C SER A 60 -11.58 -8.19 -19.64
N ILE A 61 -10.36 -7.77 -19.29
CA ILE A 61 -9.61 -6.70 -19.98
C ILE A 61 -9.00 -7.21 -21.28
N ASN A 62 -8.43 -8.43 -21.29
CA ASN A 62 -7.86 -9.05 -22.49
C ASN A 62 -8.87 -9.26 -23.63
N SER A 63 -10.17 -9.21 -23.32
CA SER A 63 -11.25 -9.37 -24.28
C SER A 63 -11.48 -8.13 -25.17
N ASP A 64 -10.90 -6.97 -24.84
CA ASP A 64 -11.02 -5.73 -25.60
C ASP A 64 -9.64 -5.25 -26.12
N PRO A 65 -9.30 -5.50 -27.40
CA PRO A 65 -8.00 -5.11 -27.96
C PRO A 65 -7.79 -3.59 -28.04
N ALA A 66 -8.84 -2.77 -27.91
CA ALA A 66 -8.70 -1.31 -27.85
C ALA A 66 -8.17 -0.80 -26.49
N MET A 67 -8.18 -1.62 -25.44
CA MET A 67 -7.70 -1.24 -24.10
C MET A 67 -6.18 -1.29 -23.92
N SER A 68 -5.43 -1.90 -24.84
CA SER A 68 -3.98 -2.09 -24.68
C SER A 68 -3.20 -0.79 -24.42
N ARG A 69 -3.54 0.30 -25.13
CA ARG A 69 -2.90 1.60 -24.92
C ARG A 69 -3.31 2.26 -23.60
N GLU A 70 -4.56 2.06 -23.16
CA GLU A 70 -5.02 2.56 -21.86
C GLU A 70 -4.30 1.83 -20.71
N VAL A 71 -4.06 0.53 -20.87
CA VAL A 71 -3.32 -0.31 -19.92
C VAL A 71 -1.88 0.20 -19.74
N GLU A 72 -1.17 0.51 -20.83
CA GLU A 72 0.21 1.03 -20.75
C GLU A 72 0.28 2.40 -20.08
N ILE A 73 -0.65 3.30 -20.40
CA ILE A 73 -0.73 4.63 -19.77
C ILE A 73 -0.99 4.49 -18.27
N GLU A 74 -1.89 3.60 -17.86
CA GLU A 74 -2.22 3.37 -16.46
C GLU A 74 -1.04 2.74 -15.68
N ILE A 75 -0.30 1.80 -16.29
CA ILE A 75 0.93 1.24 -15.69
C ILE A 75 1.94 2.34 -15.43
N LEU A 76 2.19 3.22 -16.41
CA LEU A 76 3.14 4.32 -16.28
C LEU A 76 2.69 5.33 -15.20
N ALA A 77 1.41 5.70 -15.19
CA ALA A 77 0.85 6.61 -14.20
C ALA A 77 1.02 6.07 -12.77
N ARG A 78 0.78 4.77 -12.56
CA ARG A 78 0.95 4.12 -11.25
C ARG A 78 2.41 3.98 -10.84
N LYS A 79 3.32 3.70 -11.78
CA LYS A 79 4.78 3.68 -11.52
C LYS A 79 5.26 5.06 -11.06
N GLN A 80 4.80 6.12 -11.72
CA GLN A 80 5.12 7.50 -11.32
C GLN A 80 4.53 7.85 -9.95
N ALA A 81 3.27 7.49 -9.70
CA ALA A 81 2.65 7.67 -8.38
C ALA A 81 3.44 6.96 -7.26
N ASN A 82 3.92 5.73 -7.52
CA ASN A 82 4.76 4.99 -6.58
C ASN A 82 6.10 5.67 -6.32
N SER A 83 6.75 6.24 -7.35
CA SER A 83 7.98 7.02 -7.17
C SER A 83 7.76 8.17 -6.18
N HIS A 84 6.71 8.96 -6.38
CA HIS A 84 6.39 10.09 -5.51
C HIS A 84 5.99 9.66 -4.09
N LEU A 85 5.20 8.59 -3.94
CA LEU A 85 4.84 8.04 -2.63
C LEU A 85 6.08 7.52 -1.89
N LYS A 86 7.02 6.92 -2.61
CA LYS A 86 8.28 6.43 -2.04
C LYS A 86 9.16 7.59 -1.57
N GLU A 87 9.36 8.61 -2.39
CA GLU A 87 10.08 9.84 -2.00
C GLU A 87 9.48 10.47 -0.73
N ARG A 88 8.15 10.57 -0.67
CA ARG A 88 7.45 11.09 0.51
C ARG A 88 7.64 10.21 1.74
N SER A 89 7.60 8.89 1.58
CA SER A 89 7.83 7.92 2.67
C SER A 89 9.28 7.98 3.19
N ASP A 90 10.25 8.14 2.29
CA ASP A 90 11.67 8.27 2.64
C ASP A 90 11.94 9.60 3.37
N PHE A 91 11.29 10.69 2.93
CA PHE A 91 11.31 11.97 3.64
C PHE A 91 10.74 11.84 5.06
N ILE A 92 9.57 11.22 5.22
CA ILE A 92 8.96 10.99 6.54
C ILE A 92 9.89 10.16 7.43
N THR A 93 10.52 9.13 6.88
CA THR A 93 11.48 8.29 7.61
C THR A 93 12.66 9.09 8.12
N THR A 94 13.20 9.96 7.27
CA THR A 94 14.31 10.86 7.62
C THR A 94 13.89 11.85 8.71
N LEU A 95 12.69 12.42 8.59
CA LEU A 95 12.13 13.33 9.59
C LEU A 95 11.92 12.63 10.94
N LEU A 96 11.37 11.41 10.94
CA LEU A 96 11.19 10.61 12.15
C LEU A 96 12.52 10.28 12.82
N TRP A 97 13.56 10.01 12.04
CA TRP A 97 14.91 9.75 12.56
C TRP A 97 15.49 11.00 13.25
N LEU A 98 15.38 12.17 12.61
CA LEU A 98 15.78 13.45 13.20
C LEU A 98 15.02 13.75 14.49
N MET A 99 13.70 13.57 14.49
CA MET A 99 12.85 13.77 15.68
C MET A 99 13.19 12.80 16.81
N SER A 100 13.55 11.55 16.48
CA SER A 100 13.99 10.57 17.48
C SER A 100 15.30 11.00 18.13
N PHE A 101 16.25 11.54 17.35
CA PHE A 101 17.50 12.09 17.85
C PHE A 101 17.28 13.28 18.78
N VAL A 102 16.43 14.23 18.39
CA VAL A 102 16.07 15.41 19.20
C VAL A 102 15.31 15.01 20.47
N GLY A 103 14.37 14.07 20.35
CA GLY A 103 13.57 13.55 21.46
C GLY A 103 14.41 12.78 22.48
N LEU A 104 15.35 11.93 22.03
CA LEU A 104 16.31 11.24 22.91
C LEU A 104 17.19 12.24 23.68
N GLY A 105 17.66 13.30 23.02
CA GLY A 105 18.43 14.36 23.68
C GLY A 105 17.62 15.07 24.77
N SER A 106 16.35 15.35 24.51
CA SER A 106 15.45 15.98 25.49
C SER A 106 15.09 15.03 26.64
N ALA A 107 14.90 13.73 26.38
CA ALA A 107 14.63 12.73 27.40
C ALA A 107 15.81 12.52 28.36
N LEU A 108 17.05 12.51 27.84
CA LEU A 108 18.27 12.44 28.65
C LEU A 108 18.46 13.69 29.54
N SER A 109 18.05 14.87 29.08
CA SER A 109 18.05 16.08 29.90
C SER A 109 16.95 16.05 30.97
N PHE A 110 15.75 15.53 30.66
CA PHE A 110 14.64 15.43 31.62
C PHE A 110 14.98 14.53 32.82
N THR A 111 15.78 13.47 32.63
CA THR A 111 16.26 12.64 33.75
C THR A 111 17.24 13.36 34.69
N ASN A 112 17.84 14.47 34.24
CA ASN A 112 18.82 15.25 35.02
C ASN A 112 18.24 16.53 35.63
N THR A 113 17.09 17.03 35.16
CA THR A 113 16.42 18.23 35.70
C THR A 113 14.93 17.96 35.96
N ASN A 114 14.59 17.68 37.22
CA ASN A 114 13.26 17.20 37.64
C ASN A 114 12.09 18.22 37.53
N ASN A 115 12.29 19.46 37.09
CA ASN A 115 11.25 20.50 37.18
C ASN A 115 11.07 21.42 35.95
N ASP A 116 11.70 21.15 34.81
CA ASP A 116 11.48 21.97 33.61
C ASP A 116 10.31 21.46 32.77
N LEU A 117 9.31 22.32 32.54
CA LEU A 117 8.17 22.07 31.65
C LEU A 117 8.61 21.98 30.17
N PHE A 118 9.73 22.60 29.82
CA PHE A 118 10.16 22.73 28.43
C PHE A 118 10.52 21.37 27.76
N PRO A 119 11.34 20.48 28.35
CA PRO A 119 11.60 19.17 27.77
C PRO A 119 10.35 18.28 27.67
N ALA A 120 9.40 18.38 28.60
CA ALA A 120 8.15 17.61 28.56
C ALA A 120 7.25 18.02 27.38
N ILE A 121 7.17 19.33 27.07
CA ILE A 121 6.45 19.85 25.90
C ILE A 121 7.12 19.36 24.60
N VAL A 122 8.46 19.45 24.51
CA VAL A 122 9.21 18.99 23.33
C VAL A 122 9.01 17.49 23.10
N ALA A 123 9.07 16.67 24.16
CA ALA A 123 8.81 15.23 24.07
C ALA A 123 7.37 14.92 23.60
N SER A 124 6.37 15.65 24.11
CA SER A 124 4.97 15.47 23.72
C SER A 124 4.73 15.82 22.24
N ILE A 125 5.31 16.93 21.78
CA ILE A 125 5.25 17.34 20.37
C ILE A 125 5.93 16.28 19.49
N ALA A 126 7.13 15.82 19.87
CA ALA A 126 7.85 14.79 19.13
C ALA A 126 7.02 13.49 19.03
N LEU A 127 6.28 13.12 20.07
CA LEU A 127 5.42 11.92 20.09
C LEU A 127 4.22 12.07 19.14
N ILE A 128 3.60 13.25 19.08
CA ILE A 128 2.52 13.54 18.12
C ILE A 128 3.02 13.46 16.69
N PHE A 129 4.16 14.11 16.37
CA PHE A 129 4.77 14.03 15.05
C PHE A 129 5.21 12.60 14.70
N ALA A 130 5.69 11.84 15.68
CA ALA A 130 6.05 10.43 15.48
C ALA A 130 4.83 9.59 15.11
N PHE A 131 3.71 9.78 15.82
CA PHE A 131 2.46 9.09 15.53
C PHE A 131 1.91 9.45 14.14
N LEU A 132 1.82 10.75 13.82
CA LEU A 132 1.33 11.23 12.52
C LEU A 132 2.24 10.80 11.36
N GLY A 133 3.57 10.84 11.55
CA GLY A 133 4.51 10.37 10.55
C GLY A 133 4.41 8.85 10.33
N ALA A 134 4.26 8.08 11.40
CA ALA A 134 4.11 6.63 11.30
C ALA A 134 2.81 6.24 10.57
N THR A 135 1.68 6.89 10.86
CA THR A 135 0.41 6.61 10.17
C THR A 135 0.49 6.98 8.70
N GLU A 136 1.06 8.13 8.35
CA GLU A 136 1.22 8.55 6.95
C GLU A 136 2.15 7.61 6.16
N LYS A 137 3.21 7.12 6.81
CA LYS A 137 4.11 6.12 6.23
C LYS A 137 3.39 4.81 5.95
N VAL A 138 2.60 4.30 6.89
CA VAL A 138 1.79 3.08 6.69
C VAL A 138 0.80 3.26 5.53
N ASN A 139 0.11 4.40 5.45
CA ASN A 139 -0.81 4.71 4.36
C ASN A 139 -0.11 4.79 2.99
N SER A 140 1.09 5.39 2.95
CA SER A 140 1.90 5.49 1.73
C SER A 140 2.35 4.11 1.27
N LEU A 141 2.83 3.26 2.20
CA LEU A 141 3.24 1.88 1.89
C LEU A 141 2.07 1.03 1.40
N ASN A 142 0.90 1.15 2.03
CA ASN A 142 -0.31 0.48 1.56
C ASN A 142 -0.69 0.91 0.15
N SER A 143 -0.61 2.21 -0.15
CA SER A 143 -0.89 2.75 -1.48
C SER A 143 0.11 2.27 -2.53
N ILE A 144 1.40 2.16 -2.16
CA ILE A 144 2.43 1.60 -3.03
C ILE A 144 2.14 0.13 -3.35
N MET A 145 1.83 -0.68 -2.33
CA MET A 145 1.51 -2.10 -2.53
C MET A 145 0.26 -2.29 -3.39
N GLU A 146 -0.79 -1.48 -3.19
CA GLU A 146 -2.01 -1.50 -4.01
C GLU A 146 -1.68 -1.19 -5.48
N ASN A 147 -0.85 -0.17 -5.73
CA ASN A 147 -0.40 0.16 -7.09
C ASN A 147 0.47 -0.92 -7.71
N GLU A 148 1.42 -1.51 -6.98
CA GLU A 148 2.27 -2.60 -7.47
C GLU A 148 1.45 -3.83 -7.85
N TYR A 149 0.46 -4.17 -7.04
CA TYR A 149 -0.47 -5.25 -7.33
C TYR A 149 -1.23 -4.99 -8.65
N ILE A 150 -1.84 -3.82 -8.81
CA ILE A 150 -2.55 -3.47 -10.05
C ILE A 150 -1.61 -3.46 -11.26
N ILE A 151 -0.40 -2.92 -11.12
CA ILE A 151 0.63 -2.96 -12.17
C ILE A 151 0.91 -4.41 -12.58
N SER A 152 1.09 -5.32 -11.61
CA SER A 152 1.41 -6.72 -11.89
C SER A 152 0.30 -7.42 -12.70
N LEU A 153 -0.97 -7.16 -12.38
CA LEU A 153 -2.11 -7.70 -13.12
C LEU A 153 -2.20 -7.11 -14.54
N LEU A 154 -2.00 -5.81 -14.68
CA LEU A 154 -2.00 -5.13 -15.98
C LEU A 154 -0.82 -5.56 -16.87
N GLU A 155 0.36 -5.84 -16.29
CA GLU A 155 1.50 -6.38 -17.03
C GLU A 155 1.27 -7.84 -17.49
N MET A 156 0.52 -8.64 -16.73
CA MET A 156 0.07 -9.97 -17.19
C MET A 156 -0.87 -9.88 -18.40
N CYS A 157 -1.79 -8.91 -18.40
CA CYS A 157 -2.65 -8.59 -19.54
C CYS A 157 -1.81 -8.25 -20.79
N ASN A 158 -0.87 -7.31 -20.70
CA ASN A 158 -0.07 -6.89 -21.86
C ASN A 158 0.87 -8.00 -22.41
N LYS A 159 1.38 -8.89 -21.54
CA LYS A 159 2.17 -10.06 -21.97
C LYS A 159 1.34 -11.12 -22.69
N SER A 160 0.07 -11.30 -22.31
CA SER A 160 -0.85 -12.25 -22.95
C SER A 160 -1.16 -11.83 -24.39
N THR A 161 -1.48 -10.54 -24.59
CA THR A 161 -1.81 -9.97 -25.90
C THR A 161 -0.66 -10.06 -26.91
N ASN A 162 0.59 -9.93 -26.45
CA ASN A 162 1.78 -10.01 -27.31
C ASN A 162 2.24 -11.46 -27.65
N ARG A 163 1.71 -12.50 -26.99
CA ARG A 163 2.07 -13.91 -27.27
C ARG A 163 1.22 -14.57 -28.35
N HIS A 164 0.11 -13.96 -28.75
CA HIS A 164 -0.65 -14.34 -29.93
C HIS A 164 -0.50 -13.26 -31.01
N PRO A 165 0.62 -13.23 -31.76
CA PRO A 165 0.59 -12.55 -33.05
C PRO A 165 -0.49 -13.25 -33.86
N LEU A 166 -1.58 -12.53 -34.12
CA LEU A 166 -2.61 -12.90 -35.07
C LEU A 166 -1.92 -13.56 -36.27
N LYS A 167 -2.11 -14.87 -36.44
CA LYS A 167 -1.84 -15.53 -37.71
C LYS A 167 -2.68 -14.77 -38.72
N ARG A 168 -2.07 -13.83 -39.44
CA ARG A 168 -2.61 -13.29 -40.68
C ARG A 168 -2.67 -14.46 -41.64
N THR A 169 -3.82 -15.12 -41.70
CA THR A 169 -4.17 -15.99 -42.81
C THR A 169 -4.41 -15.06 -44.00
N SER A 170 -3.39 -15.00 -44.86
CA SER A 170 -3.50 -14.61 -46.27
C SER A 170 -4.38 -15.58 -47.04
#